data_AF-A0A6G9D3Y9-F1
#
_entry.id   AF-A0A6G9D3Y9-F1
#
_cell.length_a   1.000
_cell.length_b   1.000
_cell.length_c   1.000
_cell.angle_alpha   90.00
_cell.angle_beta   90.00
_cell.angle_gamma   90.00
#
_symmetry.space_group_name_H-M   'P 1'
#
loop_
_entity.id
_entity.type
_entity.pdbx_description
1 polymer ?
#
loop_
_entity_poly.entity_id
_entity_poly.type
_entity_poly.pdbx_seq_one_letter_code
_entity_poly.pdbx_strand_id
1 'polypeptide(L)'
;MERLAETEPAGSQQDRESIDRSSDLDGGGKSSSVRVPARCHAKLEEMRASTGMTNGQIFIVAIEETHDRLPELLYPGGRIGGGLFAARGIRAKTSRDDSETQVTYRLFHADFDVIDHLVAELGAKSRSHLIAAALTGYFFKDDEPAI
;
A
#
# COMPACT_ATOMS: atom_id res chain seq x y z
N MET A 1 15.03 6.26 64.97
CA MET A 1 14.64 7.00 63.76
C MET A 1 15.88 7.23 62.93
N GLU A 2 15.70 7.53 61.64
CA GLU A 2 16.72 7.83 60.63
C GLU A 2 17.28 6.61 59.87
N ARG A 3 16.58 6.28 58.78
CA ARG A 3 17.17 5.66 57.59
C ARG A 3 17.39 6.78 56.57
N LEU A 4 18.63 7.08 56.26
CA LEU A 4 19.03 7.83 55.06
C LEU A 4 20.08 6.97 54.37
N ALA A 5 19.70 6.40 53.24
CA ALA A 5 20.61 5.75 52.30
C ALA A 5 20.41 6.47 50.97
N GLU A 6 21.27 7.44 50.69
CA GLU A 6 21.51 7.98 49.35
C GLU A 6 22.16 6.88 48.51
N THR A 7 21.63 6.68 47.30
CA THR A 7 22.31 5.95 46.23
C THR A 7 21.71 6.44 44.90
N GLU A 8 22.33 7.48 44.34
CA GLU A 8 22.38 7.68 42.88
C GLU A 8 23.40 6.65 42.34
N PRO A 9 23.21 6.07 41.13
CA PRO A 9 23.71 6.78 39.96
C PRO A 9 22.98 6.54 38.62
N ALA A 10 23.18 7.52 37.74
CA ALA A 10 23.48 7.40 36.31
C ALA A 10 22.47 6.73 35.36
N GLY A 11 21.95 7.55 34.45
CA GLY A 11 21.27 7.11 33.24
C GLY A 11 21.01 8.27 32.27
N SER A 12 22.07 8.97 31.85
CA SER A 12 22.02 9.85 30.68
C SER A 12 21.77 9.03 29.40
N GLN A 13 21.29 9.71 28.34
CA GLN A 13 21.03 9.25 26.98
C GLN A 13 19.65 8.63 26.69
N GLN A 14 18.70 9.51 26.40
CA GLN A 14 17.75 9.31 25.29
C GLN A 14 17.85 10.49 24.31
N ASP A 15 19.08 10.73 23.83
CA ASP A 15 19.32 11.32 22.52
C ASP A 15 19.34 10.17 21.52
N ARG A 16 18.23 9.93 20.81
CA ARG A 16 18.12 9.22 19.51
C ARG A 16 16.64 8.93 19.21
N GLU A 17 15.89 9.96 18.87
CA GLU A 17 14.94 9.79 17.78
C GLU A 17 15.40 10.72 16.67
N SER A 18 16.03 10.09 15.69
CA SER A 18 16.53 10.68 14.47
C SER A 18 15.41 11.49 13.83
N ILE A 19 15.53 12.82 13.94
CA ILE A 19 14.75 13.75 13.16
C ILE A 19 15.09 13.44 11.71
N ASP A 20 14.15 12.82 11.00
CA ASP A 20 14.18 12.66 9.55
C ASP A 20 14.23 14.04 8.90
N ARG A 21 15.44 14.58 8.78
CA ARG A 21 15.74 15.85 8.10
C ARG A 21 15.86 15.62 6.60
N SER A 22 14.81 15.03 6.03
CA SER A 22 14.56 15.01 4.60
C SER A 22 13.30 15.81 4.26
N SER A 23 12.97 16.78 5.11
CA SER A 23 11.74 17.58 5.08
C SER A 23 11.93 18.91 4.36
N ASP A 24 12.54 18.92 3.18
CA ASP A 24 12.78 20.16 2.42
C ASP A 24 12.51 19.98 0.90
N LEU A 25 11.39 19.35 0.57
CA LEU A 25 10.68 19.56 -0.70
C LEU A 25 9.20 19.82 -0.39
N ASP A 26 8.87 21.11 -0.47
CA ASP A 26 7.67 21.76 0.04
C ASP A 26 6.40 21.33 -0.71
N GLY A 27 5.68 20.37 -0.12
CA GLY A 27 4.40 19.86 -0.61
C GLY A 27 3.86 18.80 0.33
N GLY A 28 3.58 19.17 1.59
CA GLY A 28 3.24 18.27 2.69
C GLY A 28 2.44 17.02 2.30
N GLY A 29 3.11 15.86 2.30
CA GLY A 29 2.47 14.59 1.98
C GLY A 29 1.28 14.29 2.90
N LYS A 30 0.25 13.63 2.38
CA LYS A 30 -0.95 13.25 3.13
C LYS A 30 -0.86 11.79 3.53
N SER A 31 -1.12 11.51 4.81
CA SER A 31 -1.24 10.12 5.28
C SER A 31 -2.61 9.56 4.89
N SER A 32 -2.63 8.30 4.46
CA SER A 32 -3.83 7.56 4.12
C SER A 32 -3.66 6.09 4.52
N SER A 33 -4.74 5.32 4.43
CA SER A 33 -4.70 3.89 4.68
C SER A 33 -5.47 3.13 3.61
N VAL A 34 -4.96 1.95 3.26
CA VAL A 34 -5.56 1.04 2.28
C VAL A 34 -5.71 -0.34 2.90
N ARG A 35 -6.64 -1.13 2.36
CA ARG A 35 -6.76 -2.55 2.72
C ARG A 35 -6.14 -3.38 1.63
N VAL A 36 -5.24 -4.29 2.02
CA VAL A 36 -4.51 -5.18 1.12
C VAL A 36 -4.66 -6.63 1.61
N PRO A 37 -4.60 -7.63 0.72
CA PRO A 37 -4.56 -9.04 1.13
C PRO A 37 -3.39 -9.33 2.08
N ALA A 38 -3.58 -10.18 3.07
CA ALA A 38 -2.54 -10.52 4.05
C ALA A 38 -1.22 -11.01 3.40
N ARG A 39 -1.31 -11.75 2.29
CA ARG A 39 -0.13 -12.17 1.51
C ARG A 39 0.67 -10.98 0.95
N CYS A 40 -0.02 -9.92 0.51
CA CYS A 40 0.63 -8.70 0.04
C CYS A 40 1.25 -7.93 1.21
N HIS A 41 0.61 -7.92 2.38
CA HIS A 41 1.17 -7.30 3.57
C HIS A 41 2.51 -7.94 3.98
N ALA A 42 2.59 -9.27 3.99
CA ALA A 42 3.84 -9.98 4.28
C ALA A 42 4.96 -9.60 3.28
N LYS A 43 4.63 -9.49 2.00
CA LYS A 43 5.58 -9.06 0.95
C LYS A 43 6.00 -7.60 1.05
N LEU A 44 5.09 -6.72 1.48
CA LEU A 44 5.44 -5.33 1.78
C LEU A 44 6.48 -5.26 2.88
N GLU A 45 6.29 -5.96 4.01
CA GLU A 45 7.26 -5.95 5.11
C GLU A 45 8.64 -6.49 4.68
N GLU A 46 8.68 -7.56 3.89
CA GLU A 46 9.92 -8.11 3.31
C GLU A 46 10.62 -7.10 2.40
N MET A 47 9.88 -6.45 1.50
CA MET A 47 10.43 -5.45 0.57
C MET A 47 10.92 -4.21 1.30
N ARG A 48 10.20 -3.75 2.32
CA ARG A 48 10.61 -2.63 3.18
C ARG A 48 11.91 -2.94 3.92
N ALA A 49 12.01 -4.14 4.50
CA ALA A 49 13.20 -4.55 5.24
C ALA A 49 14.44 -4.70 4.34
N SER A 50 14.26 -5.15 3.10
CA SER A 50 15.36 -5.38 2.16
C SER A 50 15.80 -4.12 1.40
N THR A 51 14.89 -3.20 1.09
CA THR A 51 15.18 -2.02 0.25
C THR A 51 15.22 -0.70 1.01
N GLY A 52 14.64 -0.64 2.21
CA GLY A 52 14.43 0.61 2.95
C GLY A 52 13.31 1.50 2.41
N MET A 53 12.58 1.07 1.37
CA MET A 53 11.47 1.84 0.81
C MET A 53 10.29 1.96 1.79
N THR A 54 9.52 3.04 1.67
CA THR A 54 8.25 3.21 2.38
C THR A 54 7.10 2.51 1.65
N ASN A 55 5.98 2.23 2.34
CA ASN A 55 4.77 1.69 1.71
C ASN A 55 4.32 2.53 0.51
N GLY A 56 4.37 3.87 0.62
CA GLY A 56 3.99 4.78 -0.46
C GLY A 56 4.86 4.60 -1.71
N GLN A 57 6.18 4.53 -1.53
CA GLN A 57 7.11 4.28 -2.64
C GLN A 57 6.88 2.92 -3.30
N ILE A 58 6.66 1.86 -2.49
CA ILE A 58 6.37 0.53 -3.03
C ILE A 58 5.04 0.53 -3.81
N PHE A 59 4.02 1.28 -3.36
CA PHE A 59 2.75 1.37 -4.07
C PHE A 59 2.91 2.06 -5.42
N ILE A 60 3.71 3.12 -5.51
CA ILE A 60 4.01 3.80 -6.78
C ILE A 60 4.69 2.82 -7.73
N VAL A 61 5.78 2.16 -7.30
CA VAL A 61 6.51 1.19 -8.13
C VAL A 61 5.58 0.07 -8.61
N ALA A 62 4.76 -0.49 -7.72
CA ALA A 62 3.84 -1.56 -8.09
C ALA A 62 2.80 -1.09 -9.12
N ILE A 63 2.27 0.12 -8.99
CA ILE A 63 1.32 0.69 -9.96
C ILE A 63 1.99 0.90 -11.32
N GLU A 64 3.19 1.48 -11.35
CA GLU A 64 3.93 1.74 -12.58
C GLU A 64 4.30 0.43 -13.31
N GLU A 65 4.85 -0.54 -12.60
CA GLU A 65 5.27 -1.84 -13.16
C GLU A 65 4.10 -2.71 -13.64
N THR A 66 2.90 -2.49 -13.10
CA THR A 66 1.70 -3.26 -13.46
C THR A 66 0.74 -2.49 -14.36
N HIS A 67 1.02 -1.23 -14.68
CA HIS A 67 0.09 -0.30 -15.33
C HIS A 67 -0.63 -0.91 -16.53
N ASP A 68 0.11 -1.50 -17.46
CA ASP A 68 -0.43 -2.07 -18.70
C ASP A 68 -1.37 -3.26 -18.47
N ARG A 69 -1.21 -3.97 -17.34
CA ARG A 69 -2.00 -5.16 -16.96
C ARG A 69 -3.06 -4.86 -15.90
N LEU A 70 -3.08 -3.66 -15.32
CA LEU A 70 -4.05 -3.28 -14.29
C LEU A 70 -5.51 -3.51 -14.70
N PRO A 71 -5.96 -3.26 -15.96
CA PRO A 71 -7.33 -3.56 -16.37
C PRO A 71 -7.71 -5.03 -16.17
N GLU A 72 -6.78 -5.95 -16.44
CA GLU A 72 -6.97 -7.39 -16.31
C GLU A 72 -6.89 -7.82 -14.83
N LEU A 73 -5.92 -7.27 -14.08
CA LEU A 73 -5.74 -7.56 -12.66
C LEU A 73 -6.91 -7.09 -11.80
N LEU A 74 -7.50 -5.94 -12.14
CA LEU A 74 -8.69 -5.41 -11.47
C LEU A 74 -9.92 -6.30 -11.71
N TYR A 75 -9.99 -6.91 -12.90
CA TYR A 75 -11.17 -7.65 -13.37
C TYR A 75 -10.77 -8.94 -14.10
N PRO A 76 -10.25 -9.94 -13.39
CA PRO A 76 -9.79 -11.18 -14.00
C PRO A 76 -10.92 -11.97 -14.69
N GLY A 77 -12.17 -11.77 -14.28
CA GLY A 77 -13.34 -12.34 -14.94
C GLY A 77 -13.83 -11.54 -16.16
N GLY A 78 -13.14 -10.49 -16.57
CA GLY A 78 -13.56 -9.53 -17.58
C GLY A 78 -14.44 -8.40 -17.02
N ARG A 79 -14.84 -7.49 -17.91
CA ARG A 79 -15.67 -6.31 -17.58
C ARG A 79 -17.01 -6.41 -18.30
N ILE A 80 -18.08 -5.95 -17.64
CA ILE A 80 -19.43 -5.84 -18.19
C ILE A 80 -19.92 -4.40 -18.09
N GLY A 81 -20.84 -4.02 -18.98
CA GLY A 81 -21.29 -2.62 -19.08
C GLY A 81 -20.33 -1.76 -19.92
N GLY A 82 -20.50 -0.45 -19.89
CA GLY A 82 -19.76 0.52 -20.71
C GLY A 82 -20.55 1.09 -21.90
N GLY A 83 -21.74 0.54 -22.18
CA GLY A 83 -22.70 1.09 -23.15
C GLY A 83 -23.81 1.89 -22.46
N LEU A 84 -24.85 1.19 -21.98
CA LEU A 84 -25.98 1.80 -21.27
C LEU A 84 -25.78 1.87 -19.74
N PHE A 85 -25.05 0.92 -19.18
CA PHE A 85 -24.79 0.81 -17.75
C PHE A 85 -23.32 1.09 -17.45
N ALA A 86 -23.04 1.66 -16.28
CA ALA A 86 -21.67 1.87 -15.81
C ALA A 86 -20.86 0.56 -15.88
N ALA A 87 -19.66 0.66 -16.48
CA ALA A 87 -18.74 -0.45 -16.59
C ALA A 87 -18.36 -0.97 -15.19
N ARG A 88 -18.36 -2.29 -15.03
CA ARG A 88 -18.02 -2.95 -13.77
C ARG A 88 -17.37 -4.30 -14.03
N GLY A 89 -16.51 -4.71 -13.12
CA GLY A 89 -15.89 -6.03 -13.15
C GLY A 89 -16.86 -7.18 -12.98
N ILE A 90 -16.63 -8.26 -13.73
CA ILE A 90 -17.13 -9.58 -13.37
C ILE A 90 -16.20 -10.12 -12.30
N ARG A 91 -16.76 -10.36 -11.11
CA ARG A 91 -16.01 -10.98 -10.03
C ARG A 91 -15.75 -12.43 -10.40
N ALA A 92 -14.50 -12.82 -10.58
CA ALA A 92 -14.14 -14.23 -10.57
C ALA A 92 -14.58 -14.86 -9.24
N LYS A 93 -14.94 -16.15 -9.22
CA LYS A 93 -15.21 -16.88 -7.98
C LYS A 93 -13.89 -17.08 -7.22
N THR A 94 -13.31 -16.02 -6.68
CA THR A 94 -12.19 -16.14 -5.74
C THR A 94 -12.76 -16.65 -4.43
N SER A 95 -12.07 -17.61 -3.83
CA SER A 95 -12.41 -18.08 -2.48
C SER A 95 -12.43 -16.88 -1.54
N ARG A 96 -13.47 -16.80 -0.72
CA ARG A 96 -13.96 -15.57 -0.08
C ARG A 96 -13.15 -15.18 1.18
N ASP A 97 -11.92 -15.64 1.30
CA ASP A 97 -11.19 -15.68 2.58
C ASP A 97 -9.74 -15.19 2.46
N ASP A 98 -9.52 -14.11 1.71
CA ASP A 98 -8.32 -13.32 1.91
C ASP A 98 -8.56 -12.34 3.05
N SER A 99 -8.06 -12.68 4.25
CA SER A 99 -7.99 -11.73 5.36
C SER A 99 -7.31 -10.44 4.87
N GLU A 100 -8.01 -9.30 4.96
CA GLU A 100 -7.45 -8.00 4.59
C GLU A 100 -6.73 -7.37 5.79
N THR A 101 -5.56 -6.78 5.54
CA THR A 101 -4.82 -5.98 6.52
C THR A 101 -4.83 -4.52 6.12
N GLN A 102 -5.05 -3.62 7.09
CA GLN A 102 -4.97 -2.19 6.87
C GLN A 102 -3.51 -1.73 6.90
N VAL A 103 -3.08 -1.03 5.86
CA VAL A 103 -1.72 -0.50 5.72
C VAL A 103 -1.79 1.01 5.59
N THR A 104 -1.06 1.70 6.46
CA THR A 104 -0.91 3.15 6.41
C THR A 104 0.28 3.53 5.54
N TYR A 105 0.12 4.60 4.77
CA TYR A 105 1.13 5.12 3.86
C TYR A 105 0.99 6.63 3.74
N ARG A 106 2.02 7.28 3.21
CA ARG A 106 2.07 8.73 2.99
C ARG A 106 2.57 8.97 1.57
N LEU A 107 1.90 9.85 0.83
CA LEU A 107 2.26 10.26 -0.53
C LEU A 107 2.07 11.77 -0.71
N PHE A 108 2.65 12.33 -1.76
CA PHE A 108 2.39 13.71 -2.14
C PHE A 108 0.95 13.87 -2.67
N HIS A 109 0.43 15.11 -2.65
CA HIS A 109 -0.91 15.38 -3.16
C HIS A 109 -1.03 14.99 -4.64
N ALA A 110 -0.02 15.32 -5.45
CA ALA A 110 0.02 14.99 -6.87
C ALA A 110 -0.09 13.47 -7.13
N ASP A 111 0.56 12.65 -6.31
CA ASP A 111 0.48 11.19 -6.43
C ASP A 111 -0.93 10.68 -6.12
N PHE A 112 -1.62 11.29 -5.14
CA PHE A 112 -3.02 10.95 -4.89
C PHE A 112 -3.93 11.31 -6.06
N ASP A 113 -3.67 12.43 -6.72
CA ASP A 113 -4.44 12.85 -7.90
C ASP A 113 -4.24 11.86 -9.07
N VAL A 114 -3.03 11.35 -9.27
CA VAL A 114 -2.73 10.29 -10.23
C VAL A 114 -3.48 9.00 -9.88
N ILE A 115 -3.44 8.58 -8.62
CA ILE A 115 -4.16 7.38 -8.16
C ILE A 115 -5.68 7.54 -8.39
N ASP A 116 -6.24 8.71 -8.10
CA ASP A 116 -7.67 8.98 -8.33
C ASP A 116 -8.03 8.96 -9.81
N HIS A 117 -7.16 9.51 -10.66
CA HIS A 117 -7.34 9.46 -12.10
C HIS A 117 -7.38 8.02 -12.59
N LEU A 118 -6.41 7.20 -12.18
CA LEU A 118 -6.35 5.77 -12.52
C LEU A 118 -7.57 5.00 -12.00
N VAL A 119 -8.06 5.32 -10.79
CA VAL A 119 -9.28 4.71 -10.26
C VAL A 119 -10.47 5.02 -11.17
N ALA A 120 -10.62 6.27 -11.61
CA ALA A 120 -11.72 6.67 -12.49
C ALA A 120 -11.58 6.06 -13.90
N GLU A 121 -10.40 6.13 -14.50
CA GLU A 121 -10.10 5.61 -15.83
C GLU A 121 -10.28 4.10 -15.91
N LEU A 122 -9.69 3.37 -14.95
CA LEU A 122 -9.77 1.92 -14.88
C LEU A 122 -11.03 1.43 -14.18
N GLY A 123 -11.94 2.33 -13.79
CA GLY A 123 -13.22 2.03 -13.13
C GLY A 123 -13.09 1.30 -11.79
N ALA A 124 -11.92 1.33 -11.15
CA ALA A 124 -11.67 0.65 -9.88
C ALA A 124 -12.66 1.13 -8.81
N LYS A 125 -13.00 0.27 -7.85
CA LYS A 125 -13.99 0.61 -6.82
C LYS A 125 -13.50 1.64 -5.81
N SER A 126 -12.19 1.68 -5.60
CA SER A 126 -11.51 2.54 -4.65
C SER A 126 -10.00 2.50 -4.88
N ARG A 127 -9.27 3.42 -4.24
CA ARG A 127 -7.80 3.38 -4.21
C ARG A 127 -7.26 2.07 -3.63
N SER A 128 -7.89 1.55 -2.56
CA SER A 128 -7.53 0.25 -2.00
C SER A 128 -7.68 -0.89 -3.00
N HIS A 129 -8.74 -0.86 -3.83
CA HIS A 129 -8.93 -1.86 -4.88
C HIS A 129 -7.83 -1.78 -5.95
N LEU A 130 -7.47 -0.57 -6.39
CA LEU A 130 -6.38 -0.34 -7.33
C LEU A 130 -5.04 -0.83 -6.76
N ILE A 131 -4.68 -0.37 -5.56
CA ILE A 131 -3.41 -0.69 -4.91
C ILE A 131 -3.31 -2.19 -4.62
N ALA A 132 -4.38 -2.83 -4.13
CA ALA A 132 -4.37 -4.26 -3.89
C ALA A 132 -4.17 -5.08 -5.18
N ALA A 133 -4.80 -4.67 -6.29
CA ALA A 133 -4.61 -5.31 -7.60
C ALA A 133 -3.17 -5.12 -8.12
N ALA A 134 -2.64 -3.89 -8.05
CA ALA A 134 -1.27 -3.58 -8.43
C ALA A 134 -0.25 -4.40 -7.63
N LEU A 135 -0.37 -4.40 -6.29
CA LEU A 135 0.50 -5.20 -5.42
C LEU A 135 0.40 -6.69 -5.71
N THR A 136 -0.80 -7.19 -5.99
CA THR A 136 -0.98 -8.61 -6.30
C THR A 136 -0.26 -8.97 -7.62
N GLY A 137 -0.44 -8.17 -8.67
CA GLY A 137 0.24 -8.39 -9.95
C GLY A 137 1.76 -8.19 -9.87
N TYR A 138 2.22 -7.27 -9.01
CA TYR A 138 3.62 -6.97 -8.82
C TYR A 138 4.35 -8.10 -8.08
N PHE A 139 3.79 -8.59 -6.97
CA PHE A 139 4.43 -9.63 -6.15
C PHE A 139 4.19 -11.06 -6.63
N PHE A 140 3.08 -11.32 -7.32
CA PHE A 140 2.63 -12.67 -7.68
C PHE A 140 2.45 -12.83 -9.19
N LYS A 141 3.30 -12.16 -9.98
CA LYS A 141 3.29 -12.12 -11.45
C LYS A 141 3.26 -13.50 -12.11
N ASP A 142 3.73 -14.53 -11.40
CA ASP A 142 3.91 -15.92 -11.84
C ASP A 142 2.97 -16.95 -11.17
N ASP A 143 2.08 -16.52 -10.27
CA ASP A 143 1.10 -17.40 -9.63
C ASP A 143 -0.15 -17.52 -10.53
N GLU A 144 0.05 -18.04 -11.74
CA GLU A 144 -1.09 -18.53 -12.55
C GLU A 144 -1.68 -19.74 -11.83
N PRO A 145 -2.98 -19.75 -11.46
CA PRO A 145 -3.63 -21.01 -11.17
C PRO A 145 -3.63 -21.80 -12.49
N ALA A 146 -2.81 -22.84 -12.55
CA ALA A 146 -2.87 -23.84 -13.60
C ALA A 146 -4.34 -24.26 -13.74
N ILE A 147 -4.89 -24.00 -14.93
CA ILE A 147 -6.27 -24.28 -15.31
C ILE A 147 -6.49 -25.80 -15.38
#